data_AF-A0A067NYQ4-F1
#
_entry.id   AF-A0A067NYQ4-F1
#
_cell.length_a   1.000
_cell.length_b   1.000
_cell.length_c   1.000
_cell.angle_alpha   90.00
_cell.angle_beta   90.00
_cell.angle_gamma   90.00
#
_symmetry.space_group_name_H-M   'P 1'
#
loop_
_entity.id
_entity.type
_entity.pdbx_description
1 polymer ?
#
loop_
_entity_poly.entity_id
_entity_poly.type
_entity_poly.pdbx_seq_one_letter_code
_entity_poly.pdbx_strand_id
1 'polypeptide(L)'
;MPALTSSSSSTSSEKANTNERRLPNPVVVIRFLAFALLVFLNFQLLVFTAWNIHAALSISLPVSGPTIVFIFNCCFLYLFIVFAMVEYIRPYSKTGQIKFELAWSGVISLMYLGATISLTVDGPTQVCEATKDSSICASASLLLPVAWATTLTLLTYLFGLVVLCAVHMPSYPAIWDDTVYKFPWFLHPDGTYQPYVRERKTDEETGDASSPTSIATHGTRRRFTLDPPSWAKALNVRRGRDSPFATSGVQSGTPSMVPSSVTVAPSVPPKDLRIKVPPTPSREGSPFPDSVDNQDIPIPLPRLSAWIRADAIRGITVHTIPIPTP
;
A
#
# COMPACT_ATOMS: atom_id res chain seq x y z
N MET A 1 -39.75 26.99 -39.06
CA MET A 1 -38.62 26.97 -38.11
C MET A 1 -38.56 25.58 -37.46
N PRO A 2 -37.64 24.70 -37.88
CA PRO A 2 -37.52 23.37 -37.28
C PRO A 2 -36.51 23.39 -36.12
N ALA A 3 -36.89 22.75 -35.01
CA ALA A 3 -36.08 22.59 -33.81
C ALA A 3 -35.03 21.50 -34.02
N LEU A 4 -33.75 21.86 -33.86
CA LEU A 4 -32.61 20.95 -33.87
C LEU A 4 -32.54 20.19 -32.55
N THR A 5 -32.85 18.89 -32.57
CA THR A 5 -32.66 17.97 -31.46
C THR A 5 -31.20 17.49 -31.46
N SER A 6 -30.45 17.87 -30.43
CA SER A 6 -29.06 17.43 -30.24
C SER A 6 -29.03 15.98 -29.75
N SER A 7 -28.64 15.07 -30.62
CA SER A 7 -28.36 13.67 -30.30
C SER A 7 -27.14 13.55 -29.40
N SER A 8 -27.35 13.24 -28.12
CA SER A 8 -26.31 12.88 -27.18
C SER A 8 -25.75 11.50 -27.54
N SER A 9 -24.59 11.47 -28.20
CA SER A 9 -23.84 10.24 -28.47
C SER A 9 -23.32 9.67 -27.14
N SER A 10 -24.01 8.65 -26.64
CA SER A 10 -23.54 7.80 -25.56
C SER A 10 -22.24 7.10 -26.00
N THR A 11 -21.11 7.62 -25.56
CA THR A 11 -19.83 6.92 -25.60
C THR A 11 -19.96 5.70 -24.71
N SER A 12 -20.27 4.58 -25.36
CA SER A 12 -20.02 3.23 -24.90
C SER A 12 -18.52 3.13 -24.60
N SER A 13 -18.14 3.58 -23.41
CA SER A 13 -16.85 3.33 -22.80
C SER A 13 -16.78 1.82 -22.62
N GLU A 14 -16.22 1.21 -23.64
CA GLU A 14 -15.72 -0.14 -23.70
C GLU A 14 -15.12 -0.46 -22.33
N LYS A 15 -15.91 -1.18 -21.52
CA LYS A 15 -15.43 -1.89 -20.34
C LYS A 15 -14.48 -2.94 -20.89
N ALA A 16 -13.27 -2.50 -21.24
CA ALA A 16 -12.15 -3.35 -21.49
C ALA A 16 -12.04 -4.20 -20.23
N ASN A 17 -12.55 -5.43 -20.34
CA ASN A 17 -12.43 -6.49 -19.37
C ASN A 17 -10.95 -6.85 -19.32
N THR A 18 -10.14 -5.96 -18.77
CA THR A 18 -8.81 -6.26 -18.27
C THR A 18 -9.01 -7.12 -17.03
N ASN A 19 -9.35 -8.39 -17.27
CA ASN A 19 -8.95 -9.53 -16.44
C ASN A 19 -7.42 -9.67 -16.50
N GLU A 20 -6.72 -8.57 -16.28
CA GLU A 20 -5.31 -8.53 -16.02
C GLU A 20 -5.18 -9.25 -14.69
N ARG A 21 -4.76 -10.51 -14.75
CA ARG A 21 -4.57 -11.36 -13.59
C ARG A 21 -3.56 -10.66 -12.71
N ARG A 22 -4.04 -9.90 -11.72
CA ARG A 22 -3.18 -9.27 -10.72
C ARG A 22 -2.40 -10.39 -10.07
N LEU A 23 -1.12 -10.49 -10.41
CA LEU A 23 -0.23 -11.46 -9.81
C LEU A 23 -0.32 -11.26 -8.29
N PRO A 24 -0.55 -12.34 -7.52
CA PRO A 24 -0.67 -12.21 -6.08
C PRO A 24 0.61 -11.60 -5.53
N ASN A 25 0.47 -10.71 -4.56
CA ASN A 25 1.59 -10.04 -3.92
C ASN A 25 2.56 -11.09 -3.34
N PRO A 26 3.83 -11.16 -3.78
CA PRO A 26 4.77 -12.20 -3.35
C PRO A 26 4.93 -12.27 -1.83
N VAL A 27 4.88 -11.13 -1.14
CA VAL A 27 4.99 -11.09 0.34
C VAL A 27 3.84 -11.83 0.99
N VAL A 28 2.62 -11.68 0.46
CA VAL A 28 1.43 -12.37 0.99
C VAL A 28 1.55 -13.88 0.78
N VAL A 29 2.08 -14.32 -0.37
CA VAL A 29 2.32 -15.74 -0.64
C VAL A 29 3.37 -16.33 0.30
N ILE A 30 4.52 -15.66 0.43
CA ILE A 30 5.60 -16.08 1.35
C ILE A 30 5.10 -16.15 2.79
N ARG A 31 4.32 -15.15 3.22
CA ARG A 31 3.69 -15.12 4.55
C ARG A 31 2.74 -16.30 4.75
N PHE A 32 1.88 -16.61 3.78
CA PHE A 32 0.97 -17.74 3.87
C PHE A 32 1.73 -19.07 3.98
N LEU A 33 2.80 -19.24 3.20
CA LEU A 33 3.68 -20.40 3.29
C LEU A 33 4.35 -20.51 4.66
N ALA A 34 4.86 -19.40 5.20
CA ALA A 34 5.46 -19.36 6.53
C ALA A 34 4.44 -19.74 7.62
N PHE A 35 3.21 -19.24 7.56
CA PHE A 35 2.14 -19.59 8.50
C PHE A 35 1.72 -21.05 8.39
N ALA A 36 1.60 -21.60 7.17
CA ALA A 36 1.29 -23.00 6.97
C ALA A 36 2.38 -23.91 7.57
N LEU A 37 3.66 -23.56 7.34
CA LEU A 37 4.79 -24.26 7.92
C LEU A 37 4.79 -24.18 9.46
N LEU A 38 4.54 -22.99 10.03
CA LEU A 38 4.42 -22.81 11.47
C LEU A 38 3.29 -23.64 12.07
N VAL A 39 2.10 -23.64 11.45
CA VAL A 39 0.95 -24.46 11.88
C VAL A 39 1.31 -25.94 11.91
N PHE A 40 1.96 -26.43 10.85
CA PHE A 40 2.40 -27.82 10.75
C PHE A 40 3.44 -28.17 11.81
N LEU A 41 4.49 -27.36 11.97
CA LEU A 41 5.55 -27.61 12.96
C LEU A 41 5.02 -27.53 14.39
N ASN A 42 4.13 -26.59 14.71
CA ASN A 42 3.50 -26.49 16.03
C ASN A 42 2.56 -27.67 16.31
N PHE A 43 1.93 -28.22 15.28
CA PHE A 43 1.08 -29.39 15.45
C PHE A 43 1.94 -30.61 15.84
N GLN A 44 3.05 -30.81 15.12
CA GLN A 44 4.02 -31.84 15.47
C GLN A 44 4.59 -31.62 16.87
N LEU A 45 4.89 -30.37 17.24
CA LEU A 45 5.39 -30.03 18.56
C LEU A 45 4.40 -30.38 19.66
N LEU A 46 3.11 -30.10 19.49
CA LEU A 46 2.06 -30.51 20.42
C LEU A 46 1.95 -32.03 20.55
N VAL A 47 2.02 -32.76 19.43
CA VAL A 47 1.95 -34.24 19.45
C VAL A 47 3.14 -34.82 20.22
N PHE A 48 4.37 -34.39 19.93
CA PHE A 48 5.56 -34.88 20.63
C PHE A 48 5.61 -34.46 22.10
N THR A 49 5.14 -33.25 22.40
CA THR A 49 4.98 -32.75 23.77
C THR A 49 3.99 -33.60 24.55
N ALA A 50 2.81 -33.86 23.99
CA ALA A 50 1.79 -34.70 24.63
C ALA A 50 2.29 -36.13 24.85
N TRP A 51 3.00 -36.70 23.86
CA TRP A 51 3.63 -38.00 24.01
C TRP A 51 4.69 -38.00 25.12
N ASN A 52 5.55 -36.98 25.17
CA ASN A 52 6.59 -36.86 26.21
C ASN A 52 5.97 -36.77 27.61
N ILE A 53 4.90 -35.97 27.79
CA ILE A 53 4.16 -35.90 29.07
C ILE A 53 3.58 -37.27 29.43
N HIS A 54 2.91 -37.93 28.48
CA HIS A 54 2.30 -39.24 28.73
C HIS A 54 3.35 -40.28 29.15
N ALA A 55 4.50 -40.30 28.46
CA ALA A 55 5.59 -41.21 28.78
C ALA A 55 6.20 -40.91 30.16
N ALA A 56 6.41 -39.63 30.51
CA ALA A 56 6.89 -39.24 31.84
C ALA A 56 5.91 -39.64 32.96
N LEU A 57 4.61 -39.43 32.75
CA LEU A 57 3.58 -39.82 33.72
C LEU A 57 3.49 -41.34 33.89
N SER A 58 3.71 -42.11 32.83
CA SER A 58 3.66 -43.59 32.90
C SER A 58 4.70 -44.19 33.86
N ILE A 59 5.80 -43.46 34.10
CA ILE A 59 6.86 -43.85 35.04
C ILE A 59 6.92 -42.97 36.30
N SER A 60 5.85 -42.19 36.56
CA SER A 60 5.72 -41.30 37.72
C SER A 60 6.84 -40.25 37.84
N LEU A 61 7.43 -39.83 36.73
CA LEU A 61 8.39 -38.71 36.72
C LEU A 61 7.66 -37.36 36.69
N PRO A 62 8.25 -36.31 37.30
CA PRO A 62 7.73 -34.96 37.16
C PRO A 62 7.80 -34.51 35.70
N VAL A 63 6.78 -33.78 35.25
CA VAL A 63 6.74 -33.22 33.90
C VAL A 63 7.75 -32.08 33.77
N SER A 64 8.53 -32.09 32.70
CA SER A 64 9.52 -31.06 32.41
C SER A 64 8.85 -29.69 32.15
N GLY A 65 9.37 -28.64 32.78
CA GLY A 65 8.83 -27.27 32.67
C GLY A 65 8.74 -26.74 31.23
N PRO A 66 9.78 -26.86 30.39
CA PRO A 66 9.75 -26.48 28.98
C PRO A 66 8.60 -27.09 28.18
N THR A 67 8.25 -28.35 28.49
CA THR A 67 7.15 -29.08 27.83
C THR A 67 5.81 -28.38 28.06
N ILE A 68 5.56 -27.87 29.28
CA ILE A 68 4.35 -27.09 29.60
C ILE A 68 4.37 -25.75 28.84
N VAL A 69 5.52 -25.07 28.78
CA VAL A 69 5.68 -23.80 28.07
C VAL A 69 5.40 -23.96 26.56
N PHE A 70 5.82 -25.06 25.95
CA PHE A 70 5.52 -25.33 24.53
C PHE A 70 4.02 -25.44 24.26
N ILE A 71 3.23 -26.07 25.15
CA ILE A 71 1.77 -26.17 24.99
C ILE A 71 1.15 -24.77 24.96
N PHE A 72 1.49 -23.92 25.94
CA PHE A 72 0.97 -22.55 25.98
C PHE A 72 1.38 -21.75 24.75
N ASN A 73 2.65 -21.84 24.35
CA ASN A 73 3.16 -21.13 23.17
C ASN A 73 2.47 -21.59 21.87
N CYS A 74 2.21 -22.90 21.71
CA CYS A 74 1.46 -23.42 20.57
C CYS A 74 0.05 -22.85 20.52
N CYS A 75 -0.66 -22.83 21.66
CA CYS A 75 -2.01 -22.27 21.76
C CYS A 75 -2.04 -20.78 21.40
N PHE A 76 -1.14 -19.99 21.97
CA PHE A 76 -1.04 -18.56 21.64
C PHE A 76 -0.68 -18.34 20.17
N LEU A 77 0.25 -19.12 19.62
CA LEU A 77 0.64 -18.99 18.23
C LEU A 77 -0.53 -19.28 17.30
N TYR A 78 -1.31 -20.35 17.54
CA TYR A 78 -2.51 -20.62 16.74
C TYR A 78 -3.50 -19.46 16.79
N LEU A 79 -3.76 -18.90 17.97
CA LEU A 79 -4.65 -17.75 18.13
C LEU A 79 -4.14 -16.53 17.35
N PHE A 80 -2.83 -16.22 17.43
CA PHE A 80 -2.25 -15.09 16.71
C PHE A 80 -2.21 -15.31 15.19
N ILE A 81 -1.95 -16.53 14.71
CA ILE A 81 -2.05 -16.86 13.29
C ILE A 81 -3.49 -16.67 12.80
N VAL A 82 -4.49 -17.11 13.56
CA VAL A 82 -5.90 -16.85 13.23
C VAL A 82 -6.17 -15.35 13.15
N PHE A 83 -5.74 -14.55 14.13
CA PHE A 83 -5.92 -13.09 14.09
C PHE A 83 -5.19 -12.41 12.92
N ALA A 84 -4.02 -12.92 12.54
CA ALA A 84 -3.25 -12.46 11.38
C ALA A 84 -3.94 -12.83 10.05
N MET A 85 -4.76 -13.88 10.03
CA MET A 85 -5.55 -14.32 8.87
C MET A 85 -6.94 -13.71 8.79
N VAL A 86 -7.51 -13.25 9.92
CA VAL A 86 -8.84 -12.59 9.95
C VAL A 86 -8.89 -11.37 9.01
N GLU A 87 -7.79 -10.65 8.83
CA GLU A 87 -7.76 -9.50 7.93
C GLU A 87 -7.97 -9.90 6.45
N TYR A 88 -7.51 -11.09 6.06
CA TYR A 88 -7.76 -11.62 4.72
C TYR A 88 -9.27 -11.78 4.44
N ILE A 89 -10.04 -12.14 5.48
CA ILE A 89 -11.50 -12.30 5.39
C ILE A 89 -12.21 -10.96 5.60
N ARG A 90 -11.68 -10.09 6.47
CA ARG A 90 -12.26 -8.79 6.84
C ARG A 90 -11.23 -7.67 6.68
N PRO A 91 -11.22 -6.95 5.54
CA PRO A 91 -10.20 -5.95 5.18
C PRO A 91 -10.19 -4.66 6.05
N TYR A 92 -11.05 -4.60 7.07
CA TYR A 92 -11.17 -3.51 8.03
C TYR A 92 -10.66 -3.86 9.43
N SER A 93 -10.18 -5.08 9.64
CA SER A 93 -9.60 -5.46 10.93
C SER A 93 -8.27 -4.75 11.17
N LYS A 94 -8.07 -4.23 12.39
CA LYS A 94 -6.77 -3.68 12.83
C LYS A 94 -5.78 -4.78 13.28
N THR A 95 -6.15 -6.06 13.19
CA THR A 95 -5.36 -7.17 13.72
C THR A 95 -4.13 -7.52 12.88
N GLY A 96 -4.03 -7.12 11.62
CA GLY A 96 -2.83 -7.33 10.79
C GLY A 96 -1.98 -6.07 10.62
N GLN A 97 -2.07 -5.13 11.58
CA GLN A 97 -1.09 -4.04 11.66
C GLN A 97 0.31 -4.62 11.86
N ILE A 98 1.27 -4.11 11.08
CA ILE A 98 2.66 -4.59 11.09
C ILE A 98 3.27 -4.54 12.49
N LYS A 99 3.03 -3.47 13.25
CA LYS A 99 3.52 -3.35 14.64
C LYS A 99 2.98 -4.42 15.58
N PHE A 100 1.71 -4.81 15.43
CA PHE A 100 1.10 -5.86 16.24
C PHE A 100 1.70 -7.21 15.88
N GLU A 101 1.87 -7.48 14.58
CA GLU A 101 2.50 -8.71 14.10
C GLU A 101 3.94 -8.84 14.56
N LEU A 102 4.71 -7.76 14.49
CA LEU A 102 6.08 -7.72 14.96
C LEU A 102 6.16 -7.94 16.47
N ALA A 103 5.26 -7.33 17.25
CA ALA A 103 5.25 -7.46 18.70
C ALA A 103 4.95 -8.90 19.16
N TRP A 104 3.88 -9.53 18.65
CA TRP A 104 3.54 -10.89 19.09
C TRP A 104 4.57 -11.91 18.60
N SER A 105 5.06 -11.77 17.35
CA SER A 105 6.08 -12.70 16.82
C SER A 105 7.40 -12.57 17.59
N GLY A 106 7.78 -11.35 17.99
CA GLY A 106 8.93 -11.09 18.86
C GLY A 106 8.81 -11.81 20.20
N VAL A 107 7.71 -11.58 20.94
CA VAL A 107 7.48 -12.21 22.24
C VAL A 107 7.46 -13.73 22.14
N ILE A 108 6.69 -14.28 21.19
CA ILE A 108 6.57 -15.73 21.01
C ILE A 108 7.91 -16.36 20.60
N SER A 109 8.69 -15.72 19.72
CA SER A 109 10.01 -16.23 19.33
C SER A 109 11.00 -16.29 20.50
N LEU A 110 11.00 -15.29 21.39
CA LEU A 110 11.86 -15.28 22.58
C LEU A 110 11.46 -16.39 23.57
N MET A 111 10.15 -16.59 23.78
CA MET A 111 9.65 -17.68 24.62
C MET A 111 10.00 -19.06 24.04
N TYR A 112 9.85 -19.24 22.72
CA TYR A 112 10.26 -20.47 22.02
C TYR A 112 11.75 -20.73 22.11
N LEU A 113 12.57 -19.70 21.93
CA LEU A 113 14.02 -19.80 22.03
C LEU A 113 14.45 -20.21 23.44
N GLY A 114 13.90 -19.57 24.48
CA GLY A 114 14.19 -19.92 25.87
C GLY A 114 13.79 -21.37 26.21
N ALA A 115 12.58 -21.79 25.82
CA ALA A 115 12.12 -23.16 26.05
C ALA A 115 12.96 -24.19 25.29
N THR A 116 13.34 -23.90 24.05
CA THR A 116 14.18 -24.79 23.23
C THR A 116 15.59 -24.91 23.79
N ILE A 117 16.19 -23.80 24.27
CA ILE A 117 17.49 -23.84 24.95
C ILE A 117 17.40 -24.67 26.23
N SER A 118 16.37 -24.47 27.07
CA SER A 118 16.19 -25.29 28.27
C SER A 118 16.07 -26.77 27.92
N LEU A 119 15.27 -27.11 26.90
CA LEU A 119 15.14 -28.49 26.42
C LEU A 119 16.48 -29.08 25.93
N THR A 120 17.35 -28.27 25.33
CA THR A 120 18.69 -28.72 24.89
C THR A 120 19.64 -28.99 26.06
N VAL A 121 19.56 -28.16 27.11
CA VAL A 121 20.41 -28.29 28.30
C VAL A 121 19.98 -29.50 29.12
N ASP A 122 18.68 -29.71 29.28
CA ASP A 122 18.07 -30.89 29.91
C ASP A 122 18.07 -32.10 28.97
N GLY A 123 18.99 -32.12 28.01
CA GLY A 123 18.90 -32.85 26.74
C GLY A 123 18.58 -34.34 26.85
N PRO A 124 18.20 -34.96 25.72
CA PRO A 124 17.77 -36.36 25.68
C PRO A 124 18.82 -37.30 26.27
N THR A 125 20.12 -37.01 26.16
CA THR A 125 21.18 -37.86 26.72
C THR A 125 21.04 -38.06 28.23
N GLN A 126 20.75 -37.01 29.01
CA GLN A 126 20.60 -37.13 30.46
C GLN A 126 19.35 -37.94 30.82
N VAL A 127 18.24 -37.72 30.10
CA VAL A 127 16.98 -38.42 30.33
C VAL A 127 17.05 -39.89 29.88
N CYS A 128 17.71 -40.17 28.74
CA CYS A 128 17.87 -41.51 28.19
C CYS A 128 18.86 -42.36 29.00
N GLU A 129 19.84 -41.76 29.67
CA GLU A 129 20.72 -42.50 30.59
C GLU A 129 20.05 -42.77 31.93
N ALA A 130 19.26 -41.81 32.43
CA ALA A 130 18.53 -41.96 33.69
C ALA A 130 17.36 -42.95 33.59
N THR A 131 16.73 -43.07 32.41
CA THR A 131 15.56 -43.93 32.19
C THR A 131 15.90 -45.06 31.22
N LYS A 132 15.59 -46.31 31.57
CA LYS A 132 15.72 -47.44 30.63
C LYS A 132 14.59 -47.51 29.59
N ASP A 133 13.66 -46.56 29.62
CA ASP A 133 12.47 -46.54 28.78
C ASP A 133 12.74 -45.88 27.42
N SER A 134 12.82 -46.71 26.39
CA SER A 134 13.04 -46.28 25.00
C SER A 134 12.01 -45.29 24.49
N SER A 135 10.77 -45.33 25.00
CA SER A 135 9.70 -44.42 24.57
C SER A 135 9.96 -42.96 24.97
N ILE A 136 10.50 -42.71 26.17
CA ILE A 136 10.79 -41.35 26.63
C ILE A 136 11.94 -40.78 25.80
N CYS A 137 12.98 -41.59 25.62
CA CYS A 137 14.13 -41.25 24.81
C CYS A 137 13.73 -40.89 23.36
N ALA A 138 12.92 -41.75 22.72
CA ALA A 138 12.44 -41.51 21.36
C ALA A 138 11.62 -40.22 21.25
N SER A 139 10.71 -39.97 22.20
CA SER A 139 9.90 -38.74 22.21
C SER A 139 10.75 -37.47 22.35
N ALA A 140 11.75 -37.49 23.25
CA ALA A 140 12.65 -36.35 23.47
C ALA A 140 13.57 -36.09 22.28
N SER A 141 14.07 -37.16 21.63
CA SER A 141 14.90 -37.06 20.42
C SER A 141 14.14 -36.48 19.22
N LEU A 142 12.83 -36.69 19.12
CA LEU A 142 11.98 -36.10 18.07
C LEU A 142 11.51 -34.68 18.42
N LEU A 143 11.22 -34.42 19.70
CA LEU A 143 10.78 -33.10 20.17
C LEU A 143 11.85 -32.03 19.92
N LEU A 144 13.11 -32.36 20.16
CA LEU A 144 14.24 -31.43 20.05
C LEU A 144 14.40 -30.80 18.63
N PRO A 145 14.54 -31.56 17.53
CA PRO A 145 14.68 -30.98 16.20
C PRO A 145 13.42 -30.21 15.76
N VAL A 146 12.22 -30.64 16.18
CA VAL A 146 10.97 -29.93 15.86
C VAL A 146 10.88 -28.60 16.60
N ALA A 147 11.29 -28.55 17.87
CA ALA A 147 11.36 -27.31 18.65
C ALA A 147 12.34 -26.31 18.02
N TRP A 148 13.53 -26.77 17.60
CA TRP A 148 14.49 -25.94 16.87
C TRP A 148 13.97 -25.46 15.52
N ALA A 149 13.38 -26.34 14.71
CA ALA A 149 12.80 -25.98 13.42
C ALA A 149 11.69 -24.92 13.59
N THR A 150 10.83 -25.07 14.60
CA THR A 150 9.78 -24.10 14.93
C THR A 150 10.37 -22.75 15.33
N THR A 151 11.36 -22.77 16.23
CA THR A 151 12.05 -21.56 16.72
C THR A 151 12.76 -20.81 15.59
N LEU A 152 13.52 -21.52 14.75
CA LEU A 152 14.21 -20.94 13.60
C LEU A 152 13.21 -20.37 12.60
N THR A 153 12.11 -21.07 12.31
CA THR A 153 11.07 -20.56 11.42
C THR A 153 10.44 -19.27 11.95
N LEU A 154 10.14 -19.20 13.25
CA LEU A 154 9.63 -17.97 13.89
C LEU A 154 10.63 -16.82 13.85
N LEU A 155 11.91 -17.08 14.13
CA LEU A 155 12.97 -16.08 14.05
C LEU A 155 13.16 -15.58 12.62
N THR A 156 13.19 -16.49 11.63
CA THR A 156 13.27 -16.12 10.21
C THR A 156 12.07 -15.27 9.80
N TYR A 157 10.86 -15.60 10.24
CA TYR A 157 9.67 -14.79 10.01
C TYR A 157 9.81 -13.38 10.63
N LEU A 158 10.21 -13.31 11.90
CA LEU A 158 10.43 -12.05 12.63
C LEU A 158 11.47 -11.16 11.92
N PHE A 159 12.67 -11.70 11.67
CA PHE A 159 13.74 -10.96 11.01
C PHE A 159 13.37 -10.57 9.59
N GLY A 160 12.69 -11.45 8.84
CA GLY A 160 12.18 -11.14 7.51
C GLY A 160 11.24 -9.94 7.53
N LEU A 161 10.32 -9.89 8.50
CA LEU A 161 9.39 -8.76 8.65
C LEU A 161 10.11 -7.48 9.06
N VAL A 162 11.08 -7.54 9.99
CA VAL A 162 11.92 -6.38 10.38
C VAL A 162 12.69 -5.83 9.19
N VAL A 163 13.42 -6.69 8.45
CA VAL A 163 14.23 -6.29 7.29
C VAL A 163 13.33 -5.67 6.23
N LEU A 164 12.19 -6.31 5.94
CA LEU A 164 11.24 -5.80 4.95
C LEU A 164 10.71 -4.41 5.33
N CYS A 165 10.38 -4.18 6.61
CA CYS A 165 9.96 -2.87 7.10
C CYS A 165 11.10 -1.85 7.04
N ALA A 166 12.31 -2.23 7.43
CA ALA A 166 13.47 -1.33 7.44
C ALA A 166 13.84 -0.85 6.03
N VAL A 167 13.77 -1.73 5.03
CA VAL A 167 14.03 -1.38 3.62
C VAL A 167 12.99 -0.38 3.09
N HIS A 168 11.73 -0.49 3.49
CA HIS A 168 10.64 0.37 2.99
C HIS A 168 10.40 1.63 3.82
N MET A 169 10.96 1.70 5.04
CA MET A 169 10.78 2.82 5.95
C MET A 169 11.11 4.20 5.34
N PRO A 170 12.22 4.37 4.57
CA PRO A 170 12.56 5.68 4.00
C PRO A 170 11.52 6.20 3.01
N SER A 171 10.87 5.30 2.28
CA SER A 171 9.85 5.64 1.28
C SER A 171 8.46 5.78 1.89
N TYR A 172 8.18 5.07 2.99
CA TYR A 172 6.86 4.99 3.59
C TYR A 172 6.92 5.04 5.13
N PRO A 173 6.99 6.25 5.73
CA PRO A 173 7.10 6.38 7.19
C PRO A 173 5.86 5.88 7.95
N ALA A 174 4.70 5.82 7.28
CA ALA A 174 3.44 5.34 7.85
C ALA A 174 3.28 3.80 7.81
N ILE A 175 4.28 3.05 7.36
CA ILE A 175 4.22 1.59 7.19
C ILE A 175 3.80 0.85 8.48
N TRP A 176 4.13 1.40 9.64
CA TRP A 176 3.83 0.80 10.95
C TRP A 176 2.35 0.78 11.32
N ASP A 177 1.56 1.70 10.78
CA ASP A 177 0.12 1.81 11.04
C ASP A 177 -0.73 1.11 9.97
N ASP A 178 -0.10 0.75 8.86
CA ASP A 178 -0.68 -0.01 7.76
C ASP A 178 -0.53 -1.52 7.96
N THR A 179 -1.24 -2.25 7.12
CA THR A 179 -1.29 -3.71 7.14
C THR A 179 -0.51 -4.29 5.97
N VAL A 180 0.03 -5.49 6.16
CA VAL A 180 0.87 -6.17 5.15
C VAL A 180 0.14 -6.36 3.81
N TYR A 181 -1.19 -6.46 3.84
CA TYR A 181 -2.02 -6.69 2.66
C TYR A 181 -2.26 -5.44 1.81
N LYS A 182 -2.27 -4.26 2.42
CA LYS A 182 -2.53 -2.99 1.71
C LYS A 182 -1.28 -2.44 1.05
N PHE A 183 -0.12 -2.82 1.57
CA PHE A 183 1.14 -2.27 1.15
C PHE A 183 1.64 -2.91 -0.17
N PRO A 184 1.93 -2.12 -1.21
CA PRO A 184 2.41 -2.63 -2.48
C PRO A 184 3.94 -2.81 -2.46
N TRP A 185 4.40 -3.87 -1.78
CA TRP A 185 5.80 -4.19 -1.54
C TRP A 185 6.75 -4.19 -2.76
N PHE A 186 6.25 -4.35 -3.98
CA PHE A 186 7.10 -4.48 -5.18
C PHE A 186 6.66 -3.62 -6.37
N LEU A 187 5.71 -2.70 -6.18
CA LEU A 187 5.34 -1.78 -7.27
C LEU A 187 6.36 -0.65 -7.34
N HIS A 188 6.94 -0.47 -8.53
CA HIS A 188 7.89 0.61 -8.78
C HIS A 188 7.22 1.98 -8.57
N PRO A 189 7.92 2.93 -7.92
CA PRO A 189 7.43 4.29 -7.70
C PRO A 189 7.01 5.05 -8.98
N ASP A 190 7.53 4.63 -10.14
CA ASP A 190 7.34 5.32 -11.42
C ASP A 190 5.92 5.18 -11.99
N GLY A 191 5.15 4.21 -11.50
CA GLY A 191 3.73 4.08 -11.84
C GLY A 191 2.90 4.98 -10.95
N THR A 192 2.87 6.30 -11.22
CA THR A 192 2.03 7.33 -10.57
C THR A 192 1.29 6.79 -9.35
N TYR A 193 2.01 6.69 -8.25
CA TYR A 193 1.42 6.29 -6.98
C TYR A 193 0.45 7.41 -6.62
N GLN A 194 -0.81 7.29 -7.03
CA GLN A 194 -1.89 8.06 -6.45
C GLN A 194 -1.86 7.63 -4.99
N PRO A 195 -1.37 8.46 -4.05
CA PRO A 195 -1.53 8.13 -2.64
C PRO A 195 -3.02 7.82 -2.51
N TYR A 196 -3.35 6.67 -1.95
CA TYR A 196 -4.71 6.42 -1.53
C TYR A 196 -5.02 7.54 -0.56
N VAL A 197 -5.60 8.64 -1.06
CA VAL A 197 -6.13 9.71 -0.24
C VAL A 197 -7.17 8.97 0.54
N ARG A 198 -6.80 8.60 1.76
CA ARG A 198 -7.71 8.08 2.75
C ARG A 198 -8.75 9.18 2.83
N GLU A 199 -9.84 9.02 2.07
CA GLU A 199 -11.06 9.75 2.31
C GLU A 199 -11.37 9.38 3.74
N ARG A 200 -10.87 10.24 4.63
CA ARG A 200 -11.34 10.36 5.98
C ARG A 200 -12.78 10.71 5.72
N LYS A 201 -13.62 9.66 5.66
CA LYS A 201 -15.03 9.80 5.93
C LYS A 201 -14.99 10.39 7.32
N THR A 202 -14.97 11.72 7.38
CA THR A 202 -15.21 12.48 8.59
C THR A 202 -16.56 11.96 8.97
N ASP A 203 -16.57 11.00 9.89
CA ASP A 203 -17.79 10.43 10.42
C ASP A 203 -18.57 11.65 10.86
N GLU A 204 -19.59 11.91 10.06
CA GLU A 204 -20.46 13.06 10.15
C GLU A 204 -21.05 12.94 11.54
N GLU A 205 -20.54 13.84 12.38
CA GLU A 205 -20.98 14.16 13.71
C GLU A 205 -22.48 13.90 13.77
N THR A 206 -22.85 12.84 14.50
CA THR A 206 -24.23 12.56 14.87
C THR A 206 -24.61 13.64 15.86
N GLY A 207 -24.85 14.84 15.32
CA GLY A 207 -25.36 15.99 16.04
C GLY A 207 -26.78 15.66 16.47
N ASP A 208 -26.97 15.69 17.77
CA ASP A 208 -28.24 15.47 18.45
C ASP A 208 -29.40 16.22 17.78
N ALA A 209 -30.39 15.43 17.41
CA ALA A 209 -31.70 15.89 17.00
C ALA A 209 -32.48 16.41 18.23
N SER A 210 -32.27 17.67 18.60
CA SER A 210 -33.24 18.41 19.41
C SER A 210 -33.16 19.92 19.19
N SER A 211 -33.53 20.39 18.00
CA SER A 211 -34.03 21.75 17.85
C SER A 211 -34.94 21.89 16.61
N PRO A 212 -36.27 21.91 16.79
CA PRO A 212 -37.21 22.02 15.68
C PRO A 212 -37.59 23.48 15.46
N THR A 213 -36.67 24.33 14.99
CA THR A 213 -37.03 25.66 14.45
C THR A 213 -35.87 26.29 13.68
N SER A 214 -35.77 26.02 12.37
CA SER A 214 -35.74 27.10 11.37
C SER A 214 -35.82 26.50 9.97
N ILE A 215 -36.95 26.75 9.35
CA ILE A 215 -37.19 26.58 7.92
C ILE A 215 -36.65 27.84 7.27
N ALA A 216 -35.51 27.75 6.58
CA ALA A 216 -35.22 28.45 5.32
C ALA A 216 -33.70 28.59 5.12
N THR A 217 -33.28 28.37 3.87
CA THR A 217 -32.01 28.81 3.30
C THR A 217 -30.76 28.06 3.76
N HIS A 218 -30.35 27.04 2.99
CA HIS A 218 -29.04 27.00 2.32
C HIS A 218 -28.87 25.66 1.59
N GLY A 219 -29.14 25.67 0.29
CA GLY A 219 -28.72 24.60 -0.63
C GLY A 219 -27.22 24.70 -0.91
N THR A 220 -26.38 24.36 0.06
CA THR A 220 -24.94 24.23 -0.14
C THR A 220 -24.65 22.85 -0.74
N ARG A 221 -24.83 22.76 -2.05
CA ARG A 221 -24.29 21.69 -2.88
C ARG A 221 -22.77 21.68 -2.68
N ARG A 222 -22.26 20.84 -1.77
CA ARG A 222 -20.82 20.63 -1.56
C ARG A 222 -20.23 20.15 -2.88
N ARG A 223 -19.70 21.08 -3.66
CA ARG A 223 -18.76 20.77 -4.74
C ARG A 223 -17.55 20.17 -4.06
N PHE A 224 -17.26 18.91 -4.35
CA PHE A 224 -15.92 18.37 -4.16
C PHE A 224 -14.97 19.25 -4.96
N THR A 225 -14.31 20.18 -4.28
CA THR A 225 -13.18 20.91 -4.82
C THR A 225 -12.02 19.94 -4.80
N LEU A 226 -11.91 19.15 -5.87
CA LEU A 226 -10.65 18.51 -6.23
C LEU A 226 -9.60 19.62 -6.25
N ASP A 227 -8.65 19.52 -5.32
CA ASP A 227 -7.55 20.45 -5.24
C ASP A 227 -6.86 20.48 -6.61
N PRO A 228 -6.78 21.63 -7.29
CA PRO A 228 -6.17 21.69 -8.60
C PRO A 228 -4.70 21.26 -8.48
N PRO A 229 -4.17 20.52 -9.46
CA PRO A 229 -2.77 20.08 -9.45
C PRO A 229 -1.83 21.29 -9.35
N SER A 230 -0.63 21.10 -8.78
CA SER A 230 0.30 22.19 -8.44
C SER A 230 0.65 23.11 -9.62
N TRP A 231 0.70 22.58 -10.84
CA TRP A 231 0.90 23.36 -12.06
C TRP A 231 -0.25 24.35 -12.36
N ALA A 232 -1.48 24.02 -11.95
CA ALA A 232 -2.65 24.88 -12.09
C ALA A 232 -2.80 25.89 -10.93
N LYS A 233 -2.11 25.68 -9.80
CA LYS A 233 -2.06 26.64 -8.68
C LYS A 233 -1.07 27.78 -8.94
N ALA A 234 0.00 27.52 -9.70
CA ALA A 234 1.04 28.50 -9.99
C ALA A 234 0.65 29.51 -11.08
N LEU A 235 -0.32 29.17 -11.93
CA LEU A 235 -0.82 30.07 -12.96
C LEU A 235 -2.04 30.80 -12.41
N ASN A 236 -1.82 32.03 -11.93
CA ASN A 236 -2.90 32.99 -11.67
C ASN A 236 -3.47 33.42 -13.04
N VAL A 237 -4.11 32.49 -13.75
CA VAL A 237 -4.75 32.76 -15.03
C VAL A 237 -5.95 33.62 -14.72
N ARG A 238 -5.79 34.93 -14.91
CA ARG A 238 -6.90 35.87 -14.99
C ARG A 238 -7.89 35.26 -15.98
N ARG A 239 -9.06 34.81 -15.51
CA ARG A 239 -10.09 34.25 -16.40
C ARG A 239 -10.38 35.31 -17.46
N GLY A 240 -9.92 35.06 -18.68
CA GLY A 240 -9.99 35.98 -19.79
C GLY A 240 -11.43 36.37 -20.07
N ARG A 241 -11.82 37.52 -19.55
CA ARG A 241 -12.72 38.45 -20.24
C ARG A 241 -11.89 39.67 -20.55
N ASP A 242 -10.87 39.47 -21.38
CA ASP A 242 -10.07 40.57 -21.87
C ASP A 242 -10.93 41.39 -22.83
N SER A 243 -10.99 42.69 -22.57
CA SER A 243 -11.65 43.69 -23.43
C SER A 243 -11.08 43.57 -24.84
N PRO A 244 -11.91 43.42 -25.90
CA PRO A 244 -13.01 44.36 -26.20
C PRO A 244 -14.43 43.81 -26.04
N PHE A 245 -14.64 42.60 -25.52
CA PHE A 245 -15.98 41.98 -25.44
C PHE A 245 -16.82 42.40 -24.21
N ALA A 246 -16.49 43.52 -23.58
CA ALA A 246 -17.37 44.15 -22.61
C ALA A 246 -18.48 44.88 -23.36
N THR A 247 -19.65 44.25 -23.49
CA THR A 247 -20.86 44.91 -23.98
C THR A 247 -21.14 46.15 -23.13
N SER A 248 -21.06 47.32 -23.74
CA SER A 248 -21.41 48.61 -23.17
C SER A 248 -22.85 48.59 -22.68
N GLY A 249 -23.04 48.34 -21.38
CA GLY A 249 -24.31 48.55 -20.71
C GLY A 249 -24.54 50.05 -20.60
N VAL A 250 -25.55 50.54 -21.32
CA VAL A 250 -26.09 51.91 -21.21
C VAL A 250 -26.51 52.13 -19.75
N GLN A 251 -25.71 52.90 -18.99
CA GLN A 251 -26.11 53.43 -17.69
C GLN A 251 -26.59 54.87 -17.85
N SER A 252 -27.87 55.05 -17.59
CA SER A 252 -28.54 56.34 -17.53
C SER A 252 -28.25 57.01 -16.18
N GLY A 253 -27.54 58.13 -16.24
CA GLY A 253 -27.72 59.34 -15.42
C GLY A 253 -27.67 59.25 -13.89
N THR A 254 -26.59 59.75 -13.30
CA THR A 254 -26.65 60.71 -12.17
C THR A 254 -25.30 61.40 -12.00
N PRO A 255 -25.23 62.75 -11.87
CA PRO A 255 -23.99 63.46 -11.64
C PRO A 255 -23.73 63.56 -10.14
N SER A 256 -22.54 63.15 -9.69
CA SER A 256 -22.03 63.53 -8.38
C SER A 256 -20.57 63.93 -8.50
N MET A 257 -20.29 65.12 -7.99
CA MET A 257 -19.01 65.81 -8.01
C MET A 257 -18.07 65.29 -6.91
N VAL A 258 -16.81 65.73 -7.01
CA VAL A 258 -15.77 65.85 -5.97
C VAL A 258 -14.88 64.59 -5.72
N PRO A 259 -13.63 64.74 -5.20
CA PRO A 259 -12.43 65.05 -5.99
C PRO A 259 -11.25 64.07 -5.77
N SER A 260 -10.25 64.23 -6.66
CA SER A 260 -8.80 64.06 -6.46
C SER A 260 -8.29 63.08 -5.40
N SER A 261 -7.69 61.98 -5.88
CA SER A 261 -6.62 61.31 -5.14
C SER A 261 -5.47 60.92 -6.07
N VAL A 262 -4.28 61.00 -5.47
CA VAL A 262 -2.93 61.03 -6.03
C VAL A 262 -2.60 59.81 -6.89
N THR A 263 -2.09 60.07 -8.09
CA THR A 263 -1.41 59.10 -8.95
C THR A 263 -0.10 58.65 -8.30
N VAL A 264 -0.07 57.44 -7.76
CA VAL A 264 1.18 56.72 -7.48
C VAL A 264 1.29 55.58 -8.49
N ALA A 265 2.28 55.69 -9.37
CA ALA A 265 2.60 54.68 -10.36
C ALA A 265 3.07 53.38 -9.66
N PRO A 266 2.62 52.19 -10.09
CA PRO A 266 3.18 50.95 -9.59
C PRO A 266 4.62 50.77 -10.12
N SER A 267 5.51 50.41 -9.21
CA SER A 267 6.90 50.08 -9.50
C SER A 267 7.01 48.88 -10.42
N VAL A 268 7.78 49.05 -11.48
CA VAL A 268 8.22 47.99 -12.40
C VAL A 268 9.06 46.97 -11.61
N PRO A 269 8.73 45.67 -11.64
CA PRO A 269 9.59 44.67 -11.02
C PRO A 269 10.88 44.50 -11.85
N PRO A 270 12.04 44.30 -11.20
CA PRO A 270 13.29 44.11 -11.90
C PRO A 270 13.26 42.81 -12.72
N LYS A 271 13.38 42.96 -14.04
CA LYS A 271 13.90 41.90 -14.91
C LYS A 271 15.34 41.66 -14.47
N ASP A 272 15.60 40.52 -13.82
CA ASP A 272 16.83 39.74 -13.97
C ASP A 272 16.92 38.67 -12.87
N LEU A 273 16.15 37.60 -13.02
CA LEU A 273 16.49 36.30 -12.44
C LEU A 273 16.49 35.28 -13.57
N ARG A 274 17.57 35.32 -14.35
CA ARG A 274 17.91 34.30 -15.34
C ARG A 274 18.30 33.04 -14.58
N ILE A 275 17.30 32.22 -14.24
CA ILE A 275 17.50 30.89 -13.67
C ILE A 275 18.31 30.10 -14.68
N LYS A 276 19.58 29.84 -14.33
CA LYS A 276 20.47 28.98 -15.10
C LYS A 276 20.00 27.55 -14.86
N VAL A 277 19.10 27.06 -15.72
CA VAL A 277 18.62 25.68 -15.67
C VAL A 277 19.83 24.76 -15.88
N PRO A 278 20.12 23.83 -14.94
CA PRO A 278 21.21 22.89 -15.12
C PRO A 278 20.94 22.02 -16.36
N PRO A 279 21.98 21.69 -17.16
CA PRO A 279 21.81 20.89 -18.36
C PRO A 279 21.15 19.56 -17.99
N THR A 280 19.99 19.32 -18.60
CA THR A 280 19.22 18.09 -18.41
C THR A 280 20.08 16.92 -18.90
N PRO A 281 20.29 15.86 -18.10
CA PRO A 281 21.03 14.69 -18.56
C PRO A 281 20.34 14.13 -19.79
N SER A 282 21.10 13.99 -20.88
CA SER A 282 20.66 13.41 -22.15
C SER A 282 20.04 12.04 -21.89
N ARG A 283 18.72 11.96 -22.05
CA ARG A 283 17.93 10.76 -21.79
C ARG A 283 18.04 9.83 -22.99
N GLU A 284 19.11 9.01 -23.00
CA GLU A 284 19.21 7.86 -23.91
C GLU A 284 17.98 6.97 -23.69
N GLY A 285 17.10 6.90 -24.70
CA GLY A 285 15.91 6.05 -24.69
C GLY A 285 14.57 6.77 -24.80
N SER A 286 14.51 8.07 -25.09
CA SER A 286 13.25 8.72 -25.47
C SER A 286 12.75 8.14 -26.81
N PRO A 287 11.51 7.63 -26.90
CA PRO A 287 10.93 7.16 -28.17
C PRO A 287 10.52 8.31 -29.11
N PHE A 288 10.73 9.56 -28.69
CA PHE A 288 10.43 10.75 -29.48
C PHE A 288 11.70 11.27 -30.16
N PRO A 289 11.62 11.70 -31.43
CA PRO A 289 12.75 12.31 -32.11
C PRO A 289 13.16 13.62 -31.41
N ASP A 290 14.46 13.93 -31.37
CA ASP A 290 15.05 15.09 -30.69
C ASP A 290 14.38 16.44 -31.04
N SER A 291 13.74 16.51 -32.20
CA SER A 291 12.97 17.68 -32.65
C SER A 291 11.72 17.98 -31.82
N VAL A 292 11.23 17.03 -31.01
CA VAL A 292 10.00 17.14 -30.20
C VAL A 292 10.29 17.53 -28.74
N ASP A 293 11.54 17.42 -28.28
CA ASP A 293 11.90 17.70 -26.89
C ASP A 293 11.92 19.19 -26.54
N ASN A 294 11.90 20.08 -27.54
CA ASN A 294 11.89 21.52 -27.31
C ASN A 294 10.46 22.05 -27.13
N GLN A 295 9.98 21.99 -25.89
CA GLN A 295 8.62 22.38 -25.48
C GLN A 295 8.28 23.85 -25.77
N ASP A 296 9.29 24.70 -25.99
CA ASP A 296 9.13 26.14 -26.24
C ASP A 296 8.94 26.48 -27.73
N ILE A 297 9.05 25.51 -28.65
CA ILE A 297 8.83 25.75 -30.08
C ILE A 297 7.35 25.50 -30.42
N PRO A 298 6.65 26.45 -31.07
CA PRO A 298 5.27 26.24 -31.49
C PRO A 298 5.17 25.06 -32.45
N ILE A 299 4.21 24.16 -32.19
CA ILE A 299 3.95 22.98 -33.01
C ILE A 299 3.69 23.45 -34.46
N PRO A 300 4.54 23.09 -35.44
CA PRO A 300 4.38 23.56 -36.80
C PRO A 300 3.14 22.91 -37.43
N LEU A 301 2.09 23.72 -37.66
CA LEU A 301 0.92 23.36 -38.47
C LEU A 301 1.27 23.55 -39.97
N PRO A 302 0.89 22.61 -40.87
CA PRO A 302 -0.52 22.48 -41.23
C PRO A 302 -1.06 21.05 -41.24
N ARG A 303 -0.38 20.07 -40.65
CA ARG A 303 -0.88 18.70 -40.59
C ARG A 303 -0.97 18.23 -39.15
N LEU A 304 -2.22 17.97 -38.77
CA LEU A 304 -2.72 17.40 -37.51
C LEU A 304 -1.71 16.47 -36.83
N SER A 305 -1.67 16.55 -35.49
CA SER A 305 -0.91 15.67 -34.59
C SER A 305 -0.68 14.27 -35.17
N ALA A 306 0.58 13.95 -35.45
CA ALA A 306 0.96 12.61 -35.88
C ALA A 306 0.77 11.66 -34.68
N TRP A 307 -0.37 10.98 -34.63
CA TRP A 307 -0.60 9.90 -33.68
C TRP A 307 0.35 8.75 -34.03
N ILE A 308 1.38 8.57 -33.21
CA ILE A 308 2.24 7.38 -33.27
C ILE A 308 1.38 6.22 -32.74
N ARG A 309 1.17 5.19 -33.57
CA ARG A 309 0.48 3.96 -33.11
C ARG A 309 1.35 3.29 -32.06
N ALA A 310 0.76 2.84 -30.95
CA ALA A 310 1.48 2.17 -29.86
C ALA A 310 2.28 0.94 -30.35
N ASP A 311 1.81 0.30 -31.41
CA ASP A 311 2.35 -0.89 -32.05
C ASP A 311 3.67 -0.61 -32.81
N ALA A 312 3.92 0.65 -33.21
CA ALA A 312 5.17 1.04 -33.87
C ALA A 312 6.39 0.89 -32.95
N ILE A 313 6.20 1.02 -31.62
CA ILE A 313 7.25 0.86 -30.62
C ILE A 313 7.73 -0.61 -30.56
N ARG A 314 6.91 -1.57 -31.01
CA ARG A 314 7.25 -2.99 -31.05
C ARG A 314 7.85 -3.44 -32.39
N GLY A 315 8.13 -2.51 -33.32
CA GLY A 315 8.68 -2.84 -34.65
C GLY A 315 7.69 -3.51 -35.60
N ILE A 316 6.39 -3.52 -35.27
CA ILE A 316 5.36 -4.10 -36.12
C ILE A 316 4.91 -3.04 -37.12
N THR A 317 5.36 -3.18 -38.36
CA THR A 317 4.91 -2.33 -39.46
C THR A 317 3.73 -3.00 -40.19
N VAL A 318 2.94 -2.23 -40.92
CA VAL A 318 1.80 -2.74 -41.71
C VAL A 318 2.23 -3.81 -42.74
N HIS A 319 3.53 -3.92 -43.03
CA HIS A 319 4.10 -4.91 -43.96
C HIS A 319 4.76 -6.11 -43.28
N THR A 320 4.85 -6.14 -41.95
CA THR A 320 5.37 -7.29 -41.19
C THR A 320 4.23 -7.99 -40.46
N ILE A 321 3.36 -8.68 -41.21
CA ILE A 321 2.48 -9.70 -40.62
C ILE A 321 3.36 -10.94 -40.44
N PRO A 322 3.67 -11.37 -39.20
CA PRO A 322 4.42 -12.60 -39.00
C PRO A 322 3.58 -13.78 -39.51
N ILE A 323 4.12 -14.50 -40.50
CA ILE A 323 3.55 -15.76 -40.97
C ILE A 323 3.66 -16.75 -39.80
N PRO A 324 2.54 -17.32 -39.31
CA PRO A 324 2.60 -18.32 -38.25
C PRO A 324 3.34 -19.55 -38.77
N THR A 325 4.46 -19.89 -38.12
CA THR A 325 5.17 -21.14 -38.37
C THR A 325 4.38 -22.30 -37.77
N PRO A 326 4.29 -23.45 -38.46
CA PRO A 326 3.52 -24.62 -38.04
C PRO A 326 4.05 -25.27 -36.77
#